data_AF-A0A848TB41-F1
#
_entry.id   AF-A0A848TB41-F1
#
_cell.length_a   1.000
_cell.length_b   1.000
_cell.length_c   1.000
_cell.angle_alpha   90.00
_cell.angle_beta   90.00
_cell.angle_gamma   90.00
#
_symmetry.space_group_name_H-M   'P 1'
#
loop_
_entity.id
_entity.type
_entity.pdbx_description
1 polymer ?
#
loop_
_entity_poly.entity_id
_entity_poly.type
_entity_poly.pdbx_seq_one_letter_code
_entity_poly.pdbx_strand_id
1 'polypeptide(L)'
;LQDRRVAQLIQASQDILTLLSQDGIYMDDLTPDRAKPEIWRRFAGGERGRTIAGLGGIRDRSSLALTSARMRQDSIFRDTAHHFLRTFDKTLAGVADDLSDAEIVAMAETRTSRAFMLLGRVAGMFD
;
A
#
# COMPACT_ATOMS: atom_id res chain seq x y z
N LEU A 1 -0.29 3.55 -23.25
CA LEU A 1 -1.32 3.02 -22.31
C LEU A 1 -0.80 2.90 -20.87
N GLN A 2 0.49 2.58 -20.64
CA GLN A 2 1.10 2.51 -19.30
C GLN A 2 1.04 3.86 -18.53
N ASP A 3 1.24 5.00 -19.20
CA ASP A 3 1.26 6.32 -18.54
C ASP A 3 0.01 6.69 -17.74
N ARG A 4 -1.18 6.32 -18.22
CA ARG A 4 -2.43 6.77 -17.57
C ARG A 4 -2.68 6.08 -16.24
N ARG A 5 -2.32 4.79 -16.12
CA ARG A 5 -2.48 4.04 -14.85
C ARG A 5 -1.48 4.51 -13.81
N VAL A 6 -0.23 4.73 -14.23
CA VAL A 6 0.82 5.26 -13.35
C VAL A 6 0.45 6.66 -12.87
N ALA A 7 -0.05 7.54 -13.75
CA ALA A 7 -0.52 8.87 -13.36
C ALA A 7 -1.65 8.82 -12.31
N GLN A 8 -2.61 7.89 -12.46
CA GLN A 8 -3.67 7.69 -11.48
C GLN A 8 -3.12 7.20 -10.13
N LEU A 9 -2.14 6.30 -10.14
CA LEU A 9 -1.50 5.84 -8.91
C LEU A 9 -0.74 6.97 -8.23
N ILE A 10 -0.03 7.81 -8.99
CA ILE A 10 0.69 8.96 -8.46
C ILE A 10 -0.28 9.91 -7.75
N GLN A 11 -1.40 10.28 -8.40
CA GLN A 11 -2.40 11.16 -7.79
C GLN A 11 -3.00 10.53 -6.53
N ALA A 12 -3.46 9.28 -6.62
CA ALA A 12 -4.06 8.60 -5.48
C ALA A 12 -3.07 8.43 -4.31
N SER A 13 -1.77 8.26 -4.61
CA SER A 13 -0.71 8.23 -3.62
C SER A 13 -0.53 9.60 -2.95
N GLN A 14 -0.49 10.67 -3.72
CA GLN A 14 -0.35 12.04 -3.19
C GLN A 14 -1.52 12.40 -2.27
N ASP A 15 -2.75 12.08 -2.69
CA ASP A 15 -3.95 12.36 -1.90
C ASP A 15 -3.90 11.64 -0.55
N ILE A 16 -3.63 10.33 -0.55
CA ILE A 16 -3.63 9.57 0.71
C ILE A 16 -2.43 9.91 1.60
N LEU A 17 -1.25 10.17 1.03
CA LEU A 17 -0.07 10.61 1.79
C LEU A 17 -0.30 11.98 2.44
N THR A 18 -1.01 12.88 1.74
CA THR A 18 -1.40 14.18 2.30
C THR A 18 -2.31 13.99 3.50
N LEU A 19 -3.34 13.14 3.40
CA LEU A 19 -4.25 12.89 4.52
C LEU A 19 -3.54 12.21 5.71
N LEU A 20 -2.69 11.21 5.46
CA LEU A 20 -1.90 10.56 6.51
C LEU A 20 -0.98 11.56 7.24
N SER A 21 -0.41 12.53 6.52
CA SER A 21 0.44 13.56 7.12
C SER A 21 -0.30 14.51 8.05
N GLN A 22 -1.62 14.72 7.85
CA GLN A 22 -2.44 15.55 8.74
C GLN A 22 -2.59 14.92 10.13
N ASP A 23 -2.51 13.58 10.20
CA ASP A 23 -2.50 12.81 11.45
C ASP A 23 -1.08 12.54 11.97
N GLY A 24 -0.06 13.18 11.37
CA GLY A 24 1.36 13.01 11.75
C GLY A 24 1.98 11.68 11.33
N ILE A 25 1.37 10.96 10.39
CA ILE A 25 1.86 9.67 9.91
C ILE A 25 2.72 9.88 8.65
N TYR A 26 4.04 9.79 8.79
CA TYR A 26 4.99 9.90 7.68
C TYR A 26 5.60 8.54 7.33
N MET A 27 5.60 8.19 6.04
CA MET A 27 6.06 6.87 5.58
C MET A 27 7.57 6.64 5.78
N ASP A 28 8.35 7.73 5.87
CA ASP A 28 9.80 7.63 6.11
C ASP A 28 10.13 7.25 7.54
N ASP A 29 9.22 7.52 8.49
CA ASP A 29 9.37 7.14 9.90
C ASP A 29 9.01 5.67 10.14
N LEU A 30 8.37 5.01 9.15
CA LEU A 30 7.96 3.62 9.25
C LEU A 30 9.09 2.69 8.77
N THR A 31 9.38 1.67 9.57
CA THR A 31 10.30 0.59 9.19
C THR A 31 9.51 -0.69 8.92
N PRO A 32 9.14 -0.99 7.66
CA PRO A 32 8.41 -2.20 7.32
C PRO A 32 9.30 -3.45 7.43
N ASP A 33 8.70 -4.56 7.85
CA ASP A 33 9.30 -5.87 7.59
C ASP A 33 9.26 -6.15 6.08
N ARG A 34 10.44 -6.44 5.51
CA ARG A 34 10.59 -6.66 4.07
C ARG A 34 9.92 -7.96 3.63
N ALA A 35 8.91 -7.83 2.78
CA ALA A 35 8.37 -8.96 2.04
C ALA A 35 9.32 -9.37 0.91
N LYS A 36 9.46 -10.68 0.68
CA LYS A 36 10.21 -11.19 -0.47
C LYS A 36 9.49 -10.81 -1.78
N PRO A 37 10.23 -10.61 -2.89
CA PRO A 37 9.62 -10.30 -4.19
C PRO A 37 8.54 -11.29 -4.63
N GLU A 38 8.72 -12.58 -4.32
CA GLU A 38 7.72 -13.62 -4.59
C GLU A 38 6.35 -13.31 -3.98
N ILE A 39 6.29 -12.71 -2.78
CA ILE A 39 5.02 -12.42 -2.10
C ILE A 39 4.27 -11.29 -2.82
N TRP A 40 5.01 -10.28 -3.30
CA TRP A 40 4.44 -9.21 -4.13
C TRP A 40 3.86 -9.76 -5.43
N ARG A 41 4.55 -10.70 -6.09
CA ARG A 41 4.05 -11.35 -7.30
C ARG A 41 2.81 -12.19 -7.04
N ARG A 42 2.79 -12.97 -5.95
CA ARG A 42 1.59 -13.73 -5.55
C ARG A 42 0.38 -12.83 -5.36
N PHE A 43 0.57 -11.71 -4.66
CA PHE A 43 -0.49 -10.72 -4.49
C PHE A 43 -0.95 -10.12 -5.82
N ALA A 44 -0.02 -9.74 -6.69
CA ALA A 44 -0.30 -9.22 -8.03
C ALA A 44 -1.05 -10.24 -8.90
N GLY A 45 -0.74 -11.53 -8.74
CA GLY A 45 -1.44 -12.66 -9.36
C GLY A 45 -2.81 -12.97 -8.75
N GLY A 46 -3.26 -12.21 -7.75
CA GLY A 46 -4.59 -12.34 -7.16
C GLY A 46 -4.67 -13.26 -5.93
N GLU A 47 -3.55 -13.79 -5.43
CA GLU A 47 -3.57 -14.56 -4.18
C GLU A 47 -3.96 -13.70 -2.98
N ARG A 48 -4.64 -14.29 -1.99
CA ARG A 48 -5.18 -13.62 -0.80
C ARG A 48 -4.98 -14.49 0.45
N GLY A 49 -5.12 -13.87 1.62
CA GLY A 49 -4.99 -14.52 2.92
C GLY A 49 -3.54 -14.83 3.29
N ARG A 50 -3.33 -15.94 4.02
CA ARG A 50 -2.03 -16.29 4.63
C ARG A 50 -0.84 -16.32 3.66
N THR A 51 -1.06 -16.62 2.38
CA THR A 51 0.04 -16.69 1.39
C THR A 51 0.67 -15.32 1.10
N ILE A 52 -0.07 -14.23 1.33
CA ILE A 52 0.36 -12.85 1.11
C ILE A 52 0.45 -12.03 2.40
N ALA A 53 0.25 -12.65 3.57
CA ALA A 53 0.31 -12.01 4.88
C ALA A 53 1.63 -11.26 5.14
N GLY A 54 2.72 -11.70 4.50
CA GLY A 54 4.03 -11.03 4.56
C GLY A 54 4.04 -9.60 4.01
N LEU A 55 3.05 -9.19 3.20
CA LEU A 55 2.93 -7.81 2.72
C LEU A 55 2.50 -6.83 3.80
N GLY A 56 1.87 -7.30 4.89
CA GLY A 56 1.50 -6.46 6.03
C GLY A 56 2.70 -6.07 6.90
N GLY A 57 3.81 -5.63 6.31
CA GLY A 57 5.09 -5.41 6.99
C GLY A 57 5.09 -4.29 8.03
N ILE A 58 4.13 -3.36 7.96
CA ILE A 58 4.00 -2.24 8.90
C ILE A 58 3.42 -2.72 10.23
N ARG A 59 4.21 -2.57 11.30
CA ARG A 59 3.84 -2.98 12.67
C ARG A 59 3.76 -1.83 13.67
N ASP A 60 4.00 -0.60 13.24
CA ASP A 60 3.93 0.56 14.13
C ASP A 60 2.52 0.73 14.71
N ARG A 61 2.39 0.58 16.03
CA ARG A 61 1.08 0.51 16.70
C ARG A 61 0.35 1.84 16.64
N SER A 62 1.07 2.95 16.81
CA SER A 62 0.51 4.31 16.73
C SER A 62 -0.10 4.56 15.36
N SER A 63 0.66 4.32 14.30
CA SER A 63 0.22 4.53 12.92
C SER A 63 -0.97 3.65 12.57
N LEU A 64 -0.96 2.38 12.99
CA LEU A 64 -2.09 1.47 12.79
C LEU A 64 -3.34 1.95 13.53
N ALA A 65 -3.21 2.38 14.79
CA ALA A 65 -4.33 2.87 15.59
C ALA A 65 -4.93 4.15 15.02
N LEU A 66 -4.09 5.14 14.67
CA LEU A 66 -4.51 6.41 14.09
C LEU A 66 -5.18 6.21 12.74
N THR A 67 -4.56 5.45 11.83
CA THR A 67 -5.13 5.12 10.52
C THR A 67 -6.46 4.37 10.65
N SER A 68 -6.55 3.42 11.57
CA SER A 68 -7.79 2.66 11.82
C SER A 68 -8.89 3.55 12.40
N ALA A 69 -8.56 4.49 13.30
CA ALA A 69 -9.50 5.48 13.80
C ALA A 69 -10.00 6.38 12.66
N ARG A 70 -9.10 6.85 11.79
CA ARG A 70 -9.44 7.72 10.67
C ARG A 70 -10.34 7.03 9.64
N MET A 71 -10.03 5.77 9.29
CA MET A 71 -10.90 4.93 8.46
C MET A 71 -12.34 4.84 9.01
N ARG A 72 -12.55 4.85 10.32
CA ARG A 72 -13.90 4.79 10.93
C ARG A 72 -14.59 6.15 11.00
N GLN A 73 -13.84 7.20 11.28
CA GLN A 73 -14.40 8.50 11.64
C GLN A 73 -14.54 9.47 10.46
N ASP A 74 -13.80 9.25 9.36
CA ASP A 74 -13.81 10.14 8.20
C ASP A 74 -14.10 9.37 6.90
N SER A 75 -15.23 9.72 6.28
CA SER A 75 -15.64 9.15 5.00
C SER A 75 -14.72 9.56 3.86
N ILE A 76 -14.19 10.80 3.86
CA ILE A 76 -13.27 11.28 2.82
C ILE A 76 -11.95 10.50 2.89
N PHE A 77 -11.42 10.31 4.09
CA PHE A 77 -10.23 9.47 4.29
C PHE A 77 -10.48 8.03 3.82
N ARG A 78 -11.60 7.44 4.25
CA ARG A 78 -11.98 6.06 3.87
C ARG A 78 -12.09 5.89 2.36
N ASP A 79 -12.77 6.81 1.69
CA ASP A 79 -12.97 6.73 0.24
C ASP A 79 -11.66 6.92 -0.53
N THR A 80 -10.83 7.88 -0.09
CA THR A 80 -9.48 8.11 -0.64
C THR A 80 -8.59 6.88 -0.45
N ALA A 81 -8.58 6.29 0.75
CA ALA A 81 -7.82 5.08 1.05
C ALA A 81 -8.25 3.89 0.17
N HIS A 82 -9.56 3.65 0.04
CA HIS A 82 -10.06 2.59 -0.82
C HIS A 82 -9.79 2.85 -2.31
N HIS A 83 -9.86 4.11 -2.75
CA HIS A 83 -9.48 4.47 -4.11
C HIS A 83 -8.00 4.17 -4.35
N PHE A 84 -7.13 4.61 -3.46
CA PHE A 84 -5.70 4.32 -3.50
C PHE A 84 -5.40 2.82 -3.54
N LEU A 85 -5.96 2.02 -2.62
CA LEU A 85 -5.74 0.58 -2.56
C LEU A 85 -6.13 -0.12 -3.87
N ARG A 86 -7.29 0.23 -4.45
CA ARG A 86 -7.72 -0.32 -5.75
C ARG A 86 -6.83 0.10 -6.90
N THR A 87 -6.35 1.34 -6.91
CA THR A 87 -5.48 1.85 -7.97
C THR A 87 -4.09 1.21 -7.88
N PHE A 88 -3.56 1.02 -6.67
CA PHE A 88 -2.30 0.30 -6.42
C PHE A 88 -2.40 -1.15 -6.90
N ASP A 89 -3.40 -1.92 -6.46
CA ASP A 89 -3.63 -3.32 -6.85
C ASP A 89 -3.66 -3.49 -8.38
N LYS A 90 -4.47 -2.67 -9.07
CA LYS A 90 -4.57 -2.69 -10.54
C LYS A 90 -3.25 -2.33 -11.24
N THR A 91 -2.49 -1.41 -10.67
CA THR A 91 -1.23 -0.96 -11.26
C THR A 91 -0.18 -2.04 -11.10
N LEU A 92 -0.04 -2.59 -9.90
CA LEU A 92 0.91 -3.67 -9.60
C LEU A 92 0.61 -4.92 -10.44
N ALA A 93 -0.66 -5.36 -10.50
CA ALA A 93 -1.07 -6.50 -11.34
C ALA A 93 -0.72 -6.29 -12.83
N GLY A 94 -0.65 -5.04 -13.29
CA GLY A 94 -0.31 -4.70 -14.67
C GLY A 94 1.18 -4.58 -14.98
N VAL A 95 2.06 -4.64 -13.98
CA VAL A 95 3.53 -4.47 -14.16
C VAL A 95 4.37 -5.54 -13.47
N ALA A 96 3.82 -6.30 -12.51
CA ALA A 96 4.61 -7.19 -11.65
C ALA A 96 5.37 -8.29 -12.40
N ASP A 97 4.84 -8.76 -13.53
CA ASP A 97 5.48 -9.78 -14.38
C ASP A 97 6.69 -9.22 -15.15
N ASP A 98 6.70 -7.90 -15.41
CA ASP A 98 7.77 -7.21 -16.14
C ASP A 98 8.90 -6.74 -15.21
N LEU A 99 8.67 -6.72 -13.89
CA LEU A 99 9.65 -6.24 -12.91
C LEU A 99 10.59 -7.38 -12.46
N SER A 100 11.89 -7.10 -12.52
CA SER A 100 12.92 -7.91 -11.88
C SER A 100 12.78 -7.92 -10.36
N ASP A 101 13.41 -8.90 -9.69
CA ASP A 101 13.43 -8.96 -8.22
C ASP A 101 14.00 -7.69 -7.60
N ALA A 102 15.05 -7.11 -8.20
CA ALA A 102 15.65 -5.87 -7.74
C ALA A 102 14.70 -4.68 -7.85
N GLU A 103 13.92 -4.60 -8.94
CA GLU A 103 12.92 -3.55 -9.13
C GLU A 103 11.74 -3.70 -8.18
N ILE A 104 11.29 -4.94 -7.89
CA ILE A 104 10.25 -5.17 -6.87
C ILE A 104 10.75 -4.76 -5.49
N VAL A 105 12.00 -5.06 -5.13
CA VAL A 105 12.60 -4.61 -3.87
C VAL A 105 12.64 -3.08 -3.81
N ALA A 106 13.09 -2.41 -4.87
CA ALA A 106 13.13 -0.96 -4.94
C ALA A 106 11.72 -0.34 -4.84
N MET A 107 10.74 -0.90 -5.55
CA MET A 107 9.34 -0.50 -5.48
C MET A 107 8.78 -0.64 -4.07
N ALA A 108 9.07 -1.76 -3.38
CA ALA A 108 8.59 -2.04 -2.04
C ALA A 108 9.08 -1.02 -0.99
N GLU A 109 10.22 -0.37 -1.22
CA GLU A 109 10.81 0.64 -0.34
C GLU A 109 10.19 2.04 -0.51
N THR A 110 9.39 2.27 -1.55
CA THR A 110 8.77 3.57 -1.80
C THR A 110 7.72 3.94 -0.74
N ARG A 111 7.53 5.26 -0.52
CA ARG A 111 6.45 5.77 0.36
C ARG A 111 5.07 5.26 -0.07
N THR A 112 4.82 5.15 -1.37
CA THR A 112 3.59 4.59 -1.93
C THR A 112 3.37 3.14 -1.50
N SER A 113 4.39 2.28 -1.61
CA SER A 113 4.30 0.88 -1.14
C SER A 113 4.12 0.79 0.37
N ARG A 114 4.80 1.63 1.16
CA ARG A 114 4.62 1.67 2.62
C ARG A 114 3.19 2.09 3.02
N ALA A 115 2.63 3.08 2.32
CA ALA A 115 1.23 3.48 2.53
C ALA A 115 0.27 2.34 2.21
N PHE A 116 0.53 1.60 1.13
CA PHE A 116 -0.23 0.40 0.77
C PHE A 116 -0.14 -0.69 1.85
N MET A 117 1.05 -0.97 2.39
CA MET A 117 1.20 -1.94 3.48
C MET A 117 0.44 -1.51 4.74
N LEU A 118 0.50 -0.23 5.12
CA LEU A 118 -0.21 0.31 6.28
C LEU A 118 -1.73 0.20 6.11
N LEU A 119 -2.25 0.72 4.99
CA LEU A 119 -3.69 0.78 4.72
C LEU A 119 -4.27 -0.60 4.44
N GLY A 120 -3.54 -1.44 3.70
CA GLY A 120 -3.94 -2.83 3.42
C GLY A 120 -4.06 -3.63 4.71
N ARG A 121 -3.15 -3.42 5.67
CA ARG A 121 -3.23 -4.04 7.00
C ARG A 121 -4.44 -3.54 7.79
N VAL A 122 -4.69 -2.24 7.81
CA VAL A 122 -5.88 -1.67 8.48
C VAL A 122 -7.18 -2.13 7.85
N ALA A 123 -7.19 -2.37 6.55
CA ALA A 123 -8.34 -2.88 5.80
C ALA A 123 -8.53 -4.41 5.89
N GLY A 124 -7.64 -5.13 6.57
CA GLY A 124 -7.69 -6.60 6.68
C GLY A 124 -7.37 -7.32 5.37
N MET A 125 -6.61 -6.70 4.47
CA MET A 125 -6.33 -7.25 3.14
C MET A 125 -5.32 -8.40 3.14
N PHE A 126 -4.56 -8.54 4.23
CA PHE A 126 -3.45 -9.48 4.37
C PHE A 126 -3.73 -10.63 5.35
N ASP A 127 -4.93 -10.68 5.93
CA ASP A 127 -5.35 -11.67 6.93
C ASP A 127 -6.04 -12.88 6.29
#